data_AF-A0A069RRA8-F1
#
_entry.id   AF-A0A069RRA8-F1
#
_cell.length_a   1.000
_cell.length_b   1.000
_cell.length_c   1.000
_cell.angle_alpha   90.00
_cell.angle_beta   90.00
_cell.angle_gamma   90.00
#
_symmetry.space_group_name_H-M   'P 1'
#
loop_
_entity.id
_entity.type
_entity.pdbx_description
1 polymer ?
#
loop_
_entity_poly.entity_id
_entity_poly.type
_entity_poly.pdbx_seq_one_letter_code
_entity_poly.pdbx_strand_id
1 'polypeptide(L)'
;MTSRERIMAALALKQPDRIPFADDFDEDVKDLLMGRNDFSEIEFAKEMGLDAIKFTGYSAPIFCRTEKVGGREFIVDGLIKEDKDIDLMVFPDPHDESFYDPAKRFVEKYGNADYAMYTECRWGVDGVLYSMWIEGLSRALYKNPKLVERVLDRYVEWAAQLLQDGKHKSHGKSR
;
A
#
# COMPACT_ATOMS: atom_id res chain seq x y z
N MET A 1 0.44 -23.36 15.37
CA MET A 1 1.25 -22.62 14.39
C MET A 1 1.48 -21.23 14.95
N THR A 2 2.62 -20.60 14.66
CA THR A 2 2.81 -19.16 14.89
C THR A 2 1.89 -18.36 13.97
N SER A 3 1.69 -17.07 14.26
CA SER A 3 0.91 -16.18 13.41
C SER A 3 1.46 -16.12 11.98
N ARG A 4 2.78 -16.05 11.85
CA ARG A 4 3.49 -16.14 10.57
C ARG A 4 3.26 -17.48 9.87
N GLU A 5 3.46 -18.60 10.54
CA GLU A 5 3.27 -19.94 9.97
C GLU A 5 1.84 -20.13 9.44
N ARG A 6 0.85 -19.61 10.16
CA ARG A 6 -0.56 -19.66 9.78
C ARG A 6 -0.85 -18.94 8.47
N ILE A 7 -0.36 -17.70 8.32
CA ILE A 7 -0.46 -16.91 7.08
C ILE A 7 0.25 -17.64 5.93
N MET A 8 1.49 -18.10 6.17
CA MET A 8 2.27 -18.78 5.14
C MET A 8 1.64 -20.11 4.70
N ALA A 9 1.01 -20.86 5.62
CA ALA A 9 0.26 -22.07 5.29
C ALA A 9 -0.93 -21.75 4.37
N ALA A 10 -1.72 -20.72 4.69
CA ALA A 10 -2.86 -20.32 3.87
C ALA A 10 -2.44 -19.84 2.48
N LEU A 11 -1.41 -18.99 2.37
CA LEU A 11 -0.87 -18.53 1.08
C LEU A 11 -0.28 -19.67 0.24
N ALA A 12 0.24 -20.72 0.89
CA ALA A 12 0.72 -21.93 0.25
C ALA A 12 -0.39 -22.95 -0.07
N LEU A 13 -1.68 -22.57 0.09
CA LEU A 13 -2.85 -23.43 -0.13
C LEU A 13 -2.85 -24.71 0.73
N LYS A 14 -2.26 -24.63 1.94
CA LYS A 14 -2.28 -25.68 2.96
C LYS A 14 -3.32 -25.36 4.02
N GLN A 15 -3.70 -26.36 4.82
CA GLN A 15 -4.63 -26.17 5.94
C GLN A 15 -3.91 -25.50 7.14
N PRO A 16 -4.27 -24.26 7.52
CA PRO A 16 -3.81 -23.66 8.77
C PRO A 16 -4.55 -24.25 9.99
N ASP A 17 -4.05 -23.98 11.19
CA ASP A 17 -4.68 -24.40 12.46
C ASP A 17 -5.97 -23.63 12.80
N ARG A 18 -6.14 -22.42 12.26
CA ARG A 18 -7.38 -21.63 12.23
C ARG A 18 -7.36 -20.69 11.01
N ILE A 19 -8.49 -20.04 10.70
CA ILE A 19 -8.54 -19.00 9.66
C ILE A 19 -7.57 -17.87 10.06
N PRO A 20 -6.55 -17.53 9.25
CA PRO A 20 -5.68 -16.41 9.53
C PRO A 20 -6.42 -15.08 9.38
N PHE A 21 -6.06 -14.10 10.21
CA PHE A 21 -6.61 -12.75 10.13
C PHE A 21 -5.50 -11.72 9.87
N ALA A 22 -5.60 -11.00 8.77
CA ALA A 22 -4.71 -9.90 8.42
C ALA A 22 -5.56 -8.79 7.81
N ASP A 23 -5.47 -7.59 8.37
CA ASP A 23 -6.24 -6.43 7.92
C ASP A 23 -5.48 -5.14 8.22
N ASP A 24 -5.96 -4.04 7.68
CA ASP A 24 -5.44 -2.70 7.89
C ASP A 24 -6.39 -1.84 8.72
N PHE A 25 -5.83 -0.98 9.56
CA PHE A 25 -6.58 -0.10 10.44
C PHE A 25 -5.97 1.30 10.38
N ASP A 26 -6.82 2.30 10.17
CA ASP A 26 -6.41 3.70 10.30
C ASP A 26 -5.88 3.98 11.71
N GLU A 27 -4.84 4.81 11.84
CA GLU A 27 -4.20 5.12 13.12
C GLU A 27 -5.19 5.66 14.17
N ASP A 28 -6.12 6.54 13.76
CA ASP A 28 -7.17 7.05 14.64
C ASP A 28 -8.08 5.92 15.18
N VAL A 29 -8.32 4.88 14.39
CA VAL A 29 -9.10 3.70 14.81
C VAL A 29 -8.27 2.85 15.77
N LYS A 30 -6.98 2.67 15.51
CA LYS A 30 -6.09 1.94 16.44
C LYS A 30 -6.04 2.64 17.80
N ASP A 31 -5.88 3.95 17.83
CA ASP A 31 -5.86 4.77 19.05
C ASP A 31 -7.17 4.61 19.85
N LEU A 32 -8.32 4.66 19.17
CA LEU A 32 -9.63 4.48 19.79
C LEU A 32 -9.82 3.06 20.37
N LEU A 33 -9.38 2.02 19.65
CA LEU A 33 -9.49 0.64 20.09
C LEU A 33 -8.54 0.32 21.26
N MET A 34 -7.35 0.91 21.26
CA MET A 34 -6.35 0.72 22.31
C MET A 34 -6.56 1.63 23.53
N GLY A 35 -7.30 2.74 23.37
CA GLY A 35 -7.49 3.75 24.41
C GLY A 35 -6.23 4.54 24.77
N ARG A 36 -5.17 4.41 23.97
CA ARG A 36 -3.85 5.04 24.11
C ARG A 36 -3.18 5.07 22.73
N ASN A 37 -2.15 5.89 22.54
CA ASN A 37 -1.44 6.05 21.27
C ASN A 37 0.06 5.67 21.34
N ASP A 38 0.48 5.05 22.45
CA ASP A 38 1.87 4.68 22.73
C ASP A 38 2.08 3.15 22.66
N PHE A 39 1.60 2.52 21.59
CA PHE A 39 1.72 1.08 21.38
C PHE A 39 2.49 0.74 20.10
N SER A 40 3.03 -0.46 20.04
CA SER A 40 3.66 -1.04 18.86
C SER A 40 2.65 -1.81 18.00
N GLU A 41 2.98 -2.00 16.71
CA GLU A 41 2.18 -2.83 15.80
C GLU A 41 1.95 -4.25 16.32
N ILE A 42 2.92 -4.80 17.06
CA ILE A 42 2.81 -6.13 17.68
C ILE A 42 1.83 -6.13 18.84
N GLU A 43 1.83 -5.09 19.68
CA GLU A 43 0.85 -4.95 20.77
C GLU A 43 -0.56 -4.84 20.21
N PHE A 44 -0.76 -4.01 19.18
CA PHE A 44 -2.05 -3.87 18.51
C PHE A 44 -2.49 -5.19 17.86
N ALA A 45 -1.60 -5.84 17.09
CA ALA A 45 -1.89 -7.11 16.45
C ALA A 45 -2.30 -8.19 17.45
N LYS A 46 -1.65 -8.22 18.62
CA LYS A 46 -1.99 -9.15 19.69
C LYS A 46 -3.37 -8.88 20.27
N GLU A 47 -3.69 -7.61 20.55
CA GLU A 47 -4.99 -7.21 21.13
C GLU A 47 -6.15 -7.53 20.17
N MET A 48 -5.96 -7.29 18.87
CA MET A 48 -6.97 -7.53 17.84
C MET A 48 -6.99 -8.97 17.30
N GLY A 49 -6.04 -9.81 17.73
CA GLY A 49 -5.94 -11.21 17.28
C GLY A 49 -5.47 -11.39 15.82
N LEU A 50 -4.74 -10.40 15.29
CA LEU A 50 -4.15 -10.43 13.96
C LEU A 50 -3.01 -11.46 13.87
N ASP A 51 -2.74 -11.92 12.66
CA ASP A 51 -1.65 -12.84 12.33
C ASP A 51 -0.54 -12.18 11.49
N ALA A 52 -0.76 -10.93 11.08
CA ALA A 52 0.18 -10.14 10.30
C ALA A 52 0.18 -8.67 10.73
N ILE A 53 1.31 -8.00 10.49
CA ILE A 53 1.47 -6.55 10.66
C ILE A 53 1.75 -5.89 9.31
N LYS A 54 1.19 -4.70 9.11
CA LYS A 54 1.34 -3.94 7.86
C LYS A 54 2.50 -2.95 7.98
N PHE A 55 3.33 -2.91 6.95
CA PHE A 55 4.20 -1.78 6.68
C PHE A 55 3.51 -0.85 5.67
N THR A 56 3.30 0.40 6.05
CA THR A 56 2.79 1.46 5.17
C THR A 56 3.95 2.29 4.64
N GLY A 57 4.03 2.46 3.32
CA GLY A 57 5.08 3.28 2.70
C GLY A 57 5.31 3.06 1.21
N TYR A 58 4.70 2.04 0.61
CA TYR A 58 4.93 1.67 -0.79
C TYR A 58 3.71 1.81 -1.71
N SER A 59 2.74 2.63 -1.31
CA SER A 59 1.61 3.00 -2.17
C SER A 59 2.01 4.09 -3.15
N ALA A 60 1.69 3.89 -4.43
CA ALA A 60 1.89 4.91 -5.46
C ALA A 60 1.12 6.19 -5.11
N PRO A 61 1.71 7.40 -5.33
CA PRO A 61 1.00 8.65 -5.13
C PRO A 61 -0.25 8.75 -6.01
N ILE A 62 -1.27 9.40 -5.48
CA ILE A 62 -2.49 9.75 -6.22
C ILE A 62 -2.51 11.25 -6.47
N PHE A 63 -2.88 11.63 -7.68
CA PHE A 63 -2.85 13.02 -8.15
C PHE A 63 -4.27 13.57 -8.08
N CYS A 64 -4.73 13.87 -6.87
CA CYS A 64 -6.10 14.28 -6.61
C CYS A 64 -6.13 15.51 -5.69
N ARG A 65 -7.28 16.21 -5.68
CA ARG A 65 -7.59 17.19 -4.65
C ARG A 65 -8.35 16.49 -3.53
N THR A 66 -7.91 16.73 -2.30
CA THR A 66 -8.61 16.30 -1.10
C THR A 66 -9.18 17.50 -0.33
N GLU A 67 -10.27 17.26 0.38
CA GLU A 67 -10.87 18.21 1.31
C GLU A 67 -11.11 17.51 2.66
N LYS A 68 -10.85 18.24 3.75
CA LYS A 68 -11.08 17.72 5.11
C LYS A 68 -12.46 18.16 5.60
N VAL A 69 -13.35 17.21 5.80
CA VAL A 69 -14.72 17.45 6.29
C VAL A 69 -14.93 16.63 7.56
N GLY A 70 -15.24 17.31 8.67
CA GLY A 70 -15.51 16.63 9.95
C GLY A 70 -14.34 15.79 10.48
N GLY A 71 -13.09 16.19 10.20
CA GLY A 71 -11.89 15.47 10.63
C GLY A 71 -11.40 14.39 9.66
N ARG A 72 -12.18 14.04 8.63
CA ARG A 72 -11.82 13.03 7.63
C ARG A 72 -11.45 13.68 6.31
N GLU A 73 -10.45 13.11 5.63
CA GLU A 73 -10.08 13.53 4.27
C GLU A 73 -10.94 12.81 3.24
N PHE A 74 -11.45 13.57 2.28
CA PHE A 74 -12.23 13.07 1.15
C PHE A 74 -11.58 13.49 -0.16
N ILE A 75 -11.51 12.56 -1.10
CA ILE A 75 -11.12 12.86 -2.48
C ILE A 75 -12.31 13.55 -3.15
N VAL A 76 -12.08 14.75 -3.70
CA VAL A 76 -13.15 15.57 -4.30
C VAL A 76 -12.98 15.81 -5.79
N ASP A 77 -11.76 15.69 -6.33
CA ASP A 77 -11.49 15.84 -7.77
C ASP A 77 -10.15 15.20 -8.15
N GLY A 78 -10.00 14.85 -9.43
CA GLY A 78 -8.77 14.34 -10.01
C GLY A 78 -7.97 15.45 -10.68
N LEU A 79 -6.65 15.40 -10.62
CA LEU A 79 -5.77 16.39 -11.26
C LEU A 79 -5.47 16.07 -12.73
N ILE A 80 -5.64 14.82 -13.15
CA ILE A 80 -5.31 14.36 -14.51
C ILE A 80 -6.57 14.42 -15.39
N LYS A 81 -6.69 15.45 -16.23
CA LYS A 81 -7.89 15.72 -17.04
C LYS A 81 -7.60 15.65 -18.53
N GLU A 82 -6.40 16.02 -18.94
CA GLU A 82 -5.95 15.99 -20.33
C GLU A 82 -4.48 15.57 -20.45
N ASP A 83 -4.00 15.42 -21.68
CA ASP A 83 -2.68 14.84 -21.95
C ASP A 83 -1.50 15.58 -21.31
N LYS A 84 -1.58 16.91 -21.23
CA LYS A 84 -0.53 17.72 -20.60
C LYS A 84 -0.43 17.48 -19.08
N ASP A 85 -1.50 16.99 -18.45
CA ASP A 85 -1.53 16.77 -17.00
C ASP A 85 -0.74 15.53 -16.61
N ILE A 86 -0.37 14.66 -17.57
CA ILE A 86 0.50 13.49 -17.32
C ILE A 86 1.81 13.91 -16.66
N ASP A 87 2.32 15.12 -16.94
CA ASP A 87 3.55 15.64 -16.35
C ASP A 87 3.42 15.88 -14.82
N LEU A 88 2.20 15.94 -14.29
CA LEU A 88 1.96 15.97 -12.84
C LEU A 88 2.27 14.62 -12.18
N MET A 89 2.31 13.53 -12.96
CA MET A 89 2.50 12.17 -12.46
C MET A 89 3.96 11.86 -12.13
N VAL A 90 4.42 12.44 -11.02
CA VAL A 90 5.77 12.23 -10.46
C VAL A 90 5.72 11.15 -9.39
N PHE A 91 6.42 10.04 -9.64
CA PHE A 91 6.53 8.90 -8.73
C PHE A 91 7.90 8.89 -8.03
N PRO A 92 7.99 8.34 -6.81
CA PRO A 92 9.29 8.08 -6.17
C PRO A 92 10.16 7.16 -7.04
N ASP A 93 11.48 7.37 -7.05
CA ASP A 93 12.39 6.51 -7.81
C ASP A 93 12.57 5.14 -7.11
N PRO A 94 12.14 4.01 -7.70
CA PRO A 94 12.34 2.69 -7.11
C PRO A 94 13.81 2.26 -7.06
N HIS A 95 14.71 2.90 -7.80
CA HIS A 95 16.13 2.58 -7.77
C HIS A 95 16.88 3.27 -6.63
N ASP A 96 16.35 4.38 -6.10
CA ASP A 96 16.89 5.06 -4.93
C ASP A 96 16.87 4.10 -3.73
N GLU A 97 18.04 3.81 -3.15
CA GLU A 97 18.12 2.90 -2.01
C GLU A 97 17.49 3.47 -0.74
N SER A 98 17.52 4.80 -0.58
CA SER A 98 16.97 5.49 0.59
C SER A 98 15.45 5.37 0.66
N PHE A 99 14.80 5.18 -0.49
CA PHE A 99 13.37 4.89 -0.59
C PHE A 99 12.97 3.66 0.24
N TYR A 100 13.87 2.67 0.38
CA TYR A 100 13.58 1.42 1.10
C TYR A 100 13.90 1.47 2.60
N ASP A 101 14.52 2.53 3.08
CA ASP A 101 14.98 2.61 4.47
C ASP A 101 13.86 2.50 5.52
N PRO A 102 12.65 3.07 5.31
CA PRO A 102 11.55 2.87 6.25
C PRO A 102 11.15 1.38 6.39
N ALA A 103 11.13 0.61 5.30
CA ALA A 103 10.82 -0.81 5.38
C ALA A 103 11.96 -1.61 6.02
N LYS A 104 13.23 -1.25 5.76
CA LYS A 104 14.37 -1.86 6.46
C LYS A 104 14.24 -1.68 7.96
N ARG A 105 13.96 -0.45 8.43
CA ARG A 105 13.72 -0.16 9.85
C ARG A 105 12.52 -0.94 10.41
N PHE A 106 11.46 -1.11 9.63
CA PHE A 106 10.30 -1.90 10.05
C PHE A 106 10.66 -3.38 10.24
N VAL A 107 11.40 -3.97 9.29
CA VAL A 107 11.88 -5.36 9.36
C VAL A 107 12.92 -5.53 10.47
N GLU A 108 13.82 -4.58 10.69
CA GLU A 108 14.76 -4.60 11.82
C GLU A 108 14.03 -4.60 13.16
N LYS A 109 12.96 -3.78 13.27
CA LYS A 109 12.17 -3.65 14.50
C LYS A 109 11.30 -4.88 14.79
N TYR A 110 10.67 -5.46 13.78
CA TYR A 110 9.63 -6.48 13.96
C TYR A 110 9.92 -7.83 13.28
N GLY A 111 11.00 -7.97 12.54
CA GLY A 111 11.28 -9.16 11.71
C GLY A 111 11.53 -10.43 12.51
N ASN A 112 11.90 -10.32 13.78
CA ASN A 112 12.04 -11.44 14.71
C ASN A 112 10.73 -11.78 15.44
N ALA A 113 9.65 -11.01 15.24
CA ALA A 113 8.35 -11.33 15.81
C ALA A 113 7.67 -12.45 15.01
N ASP A 114 6.93 -13.31 15.68
CA ASP A 114 6.22 -14.46 15.10
C ASP A 114 5.00 -14.09 14.23
N TYR A 115 4.96 -12.88 13.68
CA TYR A 115 3.94 -12.37 12.78
C TYR A 115 4.42 -12.39 11.32
N ALA A 116 3.47 -12.53 10.39
CA ALA A 116 3.76 -12.19 9.00
C ALA A 116 3.87 -10.66 8.86
N MET A 117 4.68 -10.21 7.91
CA MET A 117 4.77 -8.80 7.55
C MET A 117 4.28 -8.66 6.11
N TYR A 118 3.43 -7.69 5.87
CA TYR A 118 2.95 -7.39 4.54
C TYR A 118 2.97 -5.89 4.29
N THR A 119 2.88 -5.51 3.03
CA THR A 119 2.70 -4.13 2.61
C THR A 119 1.65 -4.12 1.52
N GLU A 120 0.92 -3.03 1.42
CA GLU A 120 0.08 -2.79 0.27
C GLU A 120 0.89 -2.06 -0.79
N CYS A 121 0.48 -2.25 -2.03
CA CYS A 121 0.88 -1.37 -3.12
C CYS A 121 -0.38 -1.10 -3.94
N ARG A 122 -0.41 0.06 -4.59
CA ARG A 122 -1.54 0.49 -5.41
C ARG A 122 -1.40 -0.16 -6.78
N TRP A 123 -2.25 -1.15 -7.07
CA TRP A 123 -2.21 -1.94 -8.29
C TRP A 123 -3.45 -1.70 -9.15
N GLY A 124 -3.21 -1.28 -10.39
CA GLY A 124 -4.25 -1.24 -11.42
C GLY A 124 -5.02 0.08 -11.45
N VAL A 125 -6.36 -0.02 -11.49
CA VAL A 125 -7.23 1.10 -11.89
C VAL A 125 -7.52 2.10 -10.76
N ASP A 126 -7.19 1.77 -9.52
CA ASP A 126 -7.40 2.63 -8.37
C ASP A 126 -6.59 3.93 -8.46
N GLY A 127 -5.31 3.85 -8.86
CA GLY A 127 -4.49 5.03 -9.15
C GLY A 127 -5.09 5.91 -10.24
N VAL A 128 -5.62 5.29 -11.30
CA VAL A 128 -6.30 5.96 -12.41
C VAL A 128 -7.58 6.64 -11.93
N LEU A 129 -8.43 5.92 -11.19
CA LEU A 129 -9.70 6.39 -10.69
C LEU A 129 -9.53 7.61 -9.78
N TYR A 130 -8.59 7.58 -8.85
CA TYR A 130 -8.38 8.71 -7.94
C TYR A 130 -7.73 9.90 -8.63
N SER A 131 -6.77 9.65 -9.53
CA SER A 131 -6.06 10.73 -10.22
C SER A 131 -6.89 11.43 -11.29
N MET A 132 -7.88 10.75 -11.88
CA MET A 132 -8.82 11.34 -12.86
C MET A 132 -10.18 11.69 -12.26
N TRP A 133 -10.49 11.15 -11.07
CA TRP A 133 -11.84 11.09 -10.48
C TRP A 133 -12.87 10.39 -11.37
N ILE A 134 -14.01 10.00 -10.81
CA ILE A 134 -15.05 9.26 -11.56
C ILE A 134 -15.54 10.05 -12.78
N GLU A 135 -15.67 11.38 -12.65
CA GLU A 135 -16.08 12.23 -13.77
C GLU A 135 -15.02 12.29 -14.88
N GLY A 136 -13.76 12.57 -14.53
CA GLY A 136 -12.68 12.69 -15.50
C GLY A 136 -12.38 11.36 -16.19
N LEU A 137 -12.36 10.26 -15.43
CA LEU A 137 -12.23 8.91 -15.99
C LEU A 137 -13.37 8.59 -16.96
N SER A 138 -14.63 8.84 -16.57
CA SER A 138 -15.78 8.57 -17.45
C SER A 138 -15.73 9.39 -18.74
N ARG A 139 -15.33 10.66 -18.65
CA ARG A 139 -15.16 11.53 -19.82
C ARG A 139 -14.02 11.05 -20.72
N ALA A 140 -12.89 10.65 -20.13
CA ALA A 140 -11.73 10.19 -20.87
C ALA A 140 -12.00 8.85 -21.57
N LEU A 141 -12.67 7.90 -20.92
CA LEU A 141 -13.07 6.64 -21.55
C LEU A 141 -13.92 6.86 -22.82
N TYR A 142 -14.80 7.87 -22.81
CA TYR A 142 -15.63 8.20 -23.98
C TYR A 142 -14.87 8.99 -25.05
N LYS A 143 -14.05 9.98 -24.66
CA LYS A 143 -13.46 10.95 -25.60
C LYS A 143 -12.03 10.64 -26.02
N ASN A 144 -11.22 10.10 -25.12
CA ASN A 144 -9.78 9.87 -25.29
C ASN A 144 -9.32 8.68 -24.43
N PRO A 145 -9.70 7.43 -24.77
CA PRO A 145 -9.32 6.25 -23.99
C PRO A 145 -7.80 6.07 -23.89
N LYS A 146 -7.02 6.60 -24.86
CA LYS A 146 -5.56 6.58 -24.82
C LYS A 146 -4.96 7.34 -23.64
N LEU A 147 -5.65 8.37 -23.11
CA LEU A 147 -5.22 9.04 -21.89
C LEU A 147 -5.32 8.07 -20.71
N VAL A 148 -6.42 7.31 -20.61
CA VAL A 148 -6.62 6.33 -19.54
C VAL A 148 -5.54 5.23 -19.59
N GLU A 149 -5.24 4.73 -20.79
CA GLU A 149 -4.15 3.77 -21.01
C GLU A 149 -2.81 4.34 -20.54
N ARG A 150 -2.44 5.56 -20.94
CA ARG A 150 -1.19 6.20 -20.48
C ARG A 150 -1.12 6.36 -18.96
N VAL A 151 -2.20 6.79 -18.33
CA VAL A 151 -2.24 6.94 -16.85
C VAL A 151 -2.07 5.58 -16.19
N LEU A 152 -2.73 4.54 -16.70
CA LEU A 152 -2.58 3.17 -16.21
C LEU A 152 -1.15 2.65 -16.39
N ASP A 153 -0.55 2.85 -17.56
CA ASP A 153 0.83 2.45 -17.86
C ASP A 153 1.81 3.06 -16.86
N ARG A 154 1.67 4.36 -16.53
CA ARG A 154 2.53 5.01 -15.52
C ARG A 154 2.47 4.33 -14.16
N TYR A 155 1.29 3.94 -13.69
CA TYR A 155 1.11 3.23 -12.43
C TYR A 155 1.69 1.80 -12.49
N VAL A 156 1.39 1.07 -13.57
CA VAL A 156 1.82 -0.33 -13.73
C VAL A 156 3.34 -0.43 -13.90
N GLU A 157 3.95 0.44 -14.70
CA GLU A 157 5.40 0.49 -14.90
C GLU A 157 6.14 0.75 -13.59
N TRP A 158 5.67 1.74 -12.81
CA TRP A 158 6.25 2.05 -11.51
C TRP A 158 6.11 0.88 -10.52
N ALA A 159 4.92 0.29 -10.41
CA ALA A 159 4.68 -0.84 -9.51
C ALA A 159 5.50 -2.09 -9.92
N ALA A 160 5.66 -2.33 -11.22
CA ALA A 160 6.49 -3.41 -11.74
C ALA A 160 7.96 -3.23 -11.36
N GLN A 161 8.50 -2.02 -11.51
CA GLN A 161 9.88 -1.68 -11.11
C GLN A 161 10.07 -1.87 -9.60
N LEU A 162 9.14 -1.34 -8.79
CA LEU A 162 9.14 -1.50 -7.34
C LEU A 162 9.22 -2.97 -6.90
N LEU A 163 8.43 -3.86 -7.52
CA LEU A 163 8.48 -5.29 -7.19
C LEU A 163 9.78 -5.98 -7.62
N GLN A 164 10.34 -5.61 -8.76
CA GLN A 164 11.59 -6.21 -9.26
C GLN A 164 12.77 -5.86 -8.34
N ASP A 165 12.85 -4.59 -7.93
CA ASP A 165 13.89 -4.09 -7.04
C ASP A 165 13.70 -4.56 -5.60
N GLY A 166 12.45 -4.56 -5.11
CA GLY A 166 12.11 -5.09 -3.80
C GLY A 166 12.51 -6.57 -3.63
N LYS A 167 12.31 -7.39 -4.66
CA LYS A 167 12.73 -8.81 -4.66
C LYS A 167 14.25 -8.98 -4.64
N HIS A 168 15.00 -8.16 -5.37
CA HIS A 168 16.47 -8.23 -5.35
C HIS A 168 17.04 -7.80 -4.00
N LYS A 169 16.47 -6.76 -3.39
CA LYS A 169 16.96 -6.19 -2.13
C LYS A 169 16.54 -7.01 -0.90
N SER A 170 15.43 -7.77 -0.96
CA SER A 170 15.01 -8.68 0.12
C SER A 170 15.85 -9.97 0.22
N HIS A 171 16.62 -10.32 -0.82
CA HIS A 171 17.51 -11.48 -0.84
C HIS A 171 18.97 -11.14 -0.50
N GLY A 172 19.20 -9.97 0.11
CA GLY A 172 20.49 -9.55 0.63
C GLY A 172 20.99 -10.44 1.78
N LYS A 173 21.80 -11.46 1.41
CA LYS A 173 22.74 -12.23 2.26
C LYS A 173 22.15 -12.85 3.54
N SER A 174 21.45 -13.98 3.37
CA SER A 174 21.68 -15.10 4.28
C SER A 174 23.07 -15.65 3.97
N ARG A 175 24.08 -15.24 4.74
CA ARG A 175 25.36 -15.95 4.87
C ARG A 175 25.48 -16.44 6.30
#